data_AF-A0A127M9Y6-F1
#
_entry.id   AF-A0A127M9Y6-F1
#
_cell.length_a   1.000
_cell.length_b   1.000
_cell.length_c   1.000
_cell.angle_alpha   90.00
_cell.angle_beta   90.00
_cell.angle_gamma   90.00
#
_symmetry.space_group_name_H-M   'P 1'
#
loop_
_entity.id
_entity.type
_entity.pdbx_description
1 polymer ?
#
loop_
_entity_poly.entity_id
_entity_poly.type
_entity_poly.pdbx_seq_one_letter_code
_entity_poly.pdbx_strand_id
1 'polypeptide(L)'
;MLTNNDLKKLAEIRLEDSILLLRSGKASSAYYLAGYSIELAIKACAAKLFQNNTIPDKSLVNALYSHSLEQLMASSGLLPELKSAINDDSIFGANWGVVTKWNESSRYEIWDPMAAASLIGAIAEPDHGVFPWVKNHW
;
A
#
# COMPACT_ATOMS: atom_id res chain seq x y z
N MET A 1 20.91 0.94 -1.18
CA MET A 1 19.76 1.12 -0.27
C MET A 1 18.72 1.94 -1.01
N LEU A 2 17.45 1.60 -0.84
CA LEU A 2 16.35 2.43 -1.34
C LEU A 2 16.11 3.57 -0.35
N THR A 3 15.97 4.80 -0.84
CA THR A 3 15.64 5.95 0.01
C THR A 3 14.11 6.08 0.22
N ASN A 4 13.70 6.89 1.19
CA ASN A 4 12.28 7.26 1.36
C ASN A 4 11.69 7.84 0.06
N ASN A 5 12.43 8.70 -0.65
CA ASN A 5 11.97 9.26 -1.92
C ASN A 5 11.87 8.22 -3.03
N ASP A 6 12.77 7.24 -3.08
CA ASP A 6 12.67 6.13 -4.04
C ASP A 6 11.40 5.29 -3.80
N LEU A 7 11.06 5.04 -2.53
CA LEU A 7 9.83 4.32 -2.16
C LEU A 7 8.58 5.09 -2.59
N LYS A 8 8.52 6.40 -2.32
CA LYS A 8 7.41 7.27 -2.75
C LYS A 8 7.24 7.24 -4.26
N LYS A 9 8.33 7.42 -5.00
CA LYS A 9 8.32 7.41 -6.47
C LYS A 9 7.91 6.05 -7.02
N LEU A 10 8.42 4.95 -6.48
CA LEU A 10 8.00 3.61 -6.91
C LEU A 10 6.53 3.36 -6.57
N ALA A 11 6.03 3.82 -5.43
CA ALA A 11 4.63 3.67 -5.05
C ALA A 11 3.71 4.32 -6.10
N GLU A 12 4.01 5.56 -6.51
CA GLU A 12 3.27 6.28 -7.58
C GLU A 12 3.36 5.53 -8.92
N ILE A 13 4.57 5.16 -9.36
CA ILE A 13 4.77 4.43 -10.61
C ILE A 13 3.97 3.13 -10.62
N ARG A 14 3.95 2.38 -9.52
CA ARG A 14 3.21 1.10 -9.45
C ARG A 14 1.71 1.29 -9.54
N LEU A 15 1.18 2.36 -8.96
CA LEU A 15 -0.23 2.70 -9.11
C LEU A 15 -0.55 3.08 -10.55
N GLU A 16 0.23 3.96 -11.16
CA GLU A 16 0.06 4.38 -12.56
C GLU A 16 0.14 3.19 -13.53
N ASP A 17 1.17 2.33 -13.36
CA ASP A 17 1.36 1.10 -14.12
C ASP A 17 0.14 0.17 -13.97
N SER A 18 -0.39 0.00 -12.75
CA SER A 18 -1.54 -0.86 -12.53
C SER A 18 -2.78 -0.40 -13.28
N ILE A 19 -3.04 0.92 -13.31
CA ILE A 19 -4.16 1.52 -14.03
C ILE A 19 -3.98 1.34 -15.54
N LEU A 20 -2.77 1.56 -16.06
CA LEU A 20 -2.45 1.35 -17.47
C LEU A 20 -2.63 -0.12 -17.89
N LEU A 21 -2.14 -1.04 -17.07
CA LEU A 21 -2.23 -2.48 -17.31
C LEU A 21 -3.69 -2.95 -17.34
N LEU A 22 -4.52 -2.47 -16.41
CA LEU A 22 -5.95 -2.81 -16.40
C LEU A 22 -6.64 -2.34 -17.69
N ARG A 23 -6.37 -1.11 -18.12
CA ARG A 23 -6.90 -0.56 -19.39
C ARG A 23 -6.45 -1.37 -20.61
N SER A 24 -5.28 -2.01 -20.54
CA SER A 24 -4.76 -2.90 -21.59
C SER A 24 -5.21 -4.37 -21.48
N GLY A 25 -6.11 -4.69 -20.54
CA GLY A 25 -6.62 -6.05 -20.32
C GLY A 25 -5.66 -6.99 -19.57
N LYS A 26 -4.64 -6.45 -18.89
CA LYS A 26 -3.64 -7.24 -18.13
C LYS A 26 -4.01 -7.30 -16.65
N ALA A 27 -5.19 -7.88 -16.36
CA ALA A 27 -5.81 -7.86 -15.03
C ALA A 27 -4.91 -8.42 -13.90
N SER A 28 -4.34 -9.62 -14.05
CA SER A 28 -3.45 -10.19 -13.01
C SER A 28 -2.24 -9.31 -12.70
N SER A 29 -1.60 -8.74 -13.73
CA SER A 29 -0.46 -7.84 -13.54
C SER A 29 -0.88 -6.51 -12.91
N ALA A 30 -2.05 -5.99 -13.30
CA ALA A 30 -2.63 -4.80 -12.70
C ALA A 30 -2.90 -5.00 -11.21
N TYR A 31 -3.60 -6.08 -10.83
CA TYR A 31 -3.88 -6.44 -9.44
C TYR A 31 -2.58 -6.58 -8.62
N TYR A 32 -1.59 -7.28 -9.20
CA TYR A 32 -0.31 -7.50 -8.55
C TYR A 32 0.45 -6.19 -8.26
N LEU A 33 0.59 -5.31 -9.26
CA LEU A 33 1.30 -4.04 -9.07
C LEU A 33 0.53 -3.05 -8.19
N ALA A 34 -0.82 -3.08 -8.23
CA ALA A 34 -1.66 -2.21 -7.42
C ALA A 34 -1.35 -2.38 -5.93
N GLY A 35 -1.29 -3.61 -5.42
CA GLY A 35 -0.99 -3.81 -3.99
C GLY A 35 0.43 -3.39 -3.58
N TYR A 36 1.42 -3.53 -4.46
CA TYR A 36 2.77 -3.00 -4.19
C TYR A 36 2.80 -1.49 -4.06
N SER A 37 1.90 -0.76 -4.72
CA SER A 37 1.82 0.70 -4.54
C SER A 37 1.57 1.06 -3.07
N ILE A 38 0.69 0.31 -2.40
CA ILE A 38 0.38 0.49 -0.98
C ILE A 38 1.52 0.00 -0.08
N GLU A 39 2.11 -1.17 -0.38
CA GLU A 39 3.25 -1.69 0.38
C GLU A 39 4.39 -0.66 0.42
N LEU A 40 4.74 -0.10 -0.74
CA LEU A 40 5.80 0.88 -0.89
C LEU A 40 5.46 2.21 -0.21
N ALA A 41 4.21 2.67 -0.30
CA ALA A 41 3.76 3.88 0.37
C ALA A 41 3.84 3.75 1.91
N ILE A 42 3.38 2.62 2.48
CA ILE A 42 3.48 2.36 3.93
C ILE A 42 4.94 2.26 4.36
N LYS A 43 5.79 1.59 3.58
CA LYS A 43 7.25 1.52 3.84
C LYS A 43 7.90 2.89 3.77
N ALA A 44 7.44 3.79 2.90
CA ALA A 44 7.90 5.17 2.88
C ALA A 44 7.57 5.88 4.20
N CYS A 45 6.35 5.74 4.73
CA CYS A 45 5.98 6.29 6.02
C CYS A 45 6.86 5.74 7.16
N ALA A 46 7.04 4.42 7.21
CA ALA A 46 7.86 3.76 8.23
C ALA A 46 9.34 4.14 8.15
N ALA A 47 9.87 4.46 6.96
CA ALA A 47 11.26 4.90 6.79
C ALA A 47 11.58 6.17 7.60
N LYS A 48 10.58 6.98 7.96
CA LYS A 48 10.74 8.18 8.80
C LYS A 48 11.03 7.87 10.27
N LEU A 49 10.80 6.63 10.71
CA LEU A 49 11.10 6.19 12.07
C LEU A 49 12.60 5.92 12.29
N PHE A 50 13.38 5.80 11.21
CA PHE A 50 14.81 5.55 11.29
C PHE A 50 15.58 6.86 11.48
N GLN A 51 16.37 6.92 12.54
CA GLN A 51 17.22 8.07 12.84
C GLN A 51 18.64 7.82 12.38
N ASN A 52 19.28 8.85 11.83
CA ASN A 52 20.67 8.78 11.42
C ASN A 52 21.59 8.50 12.62
N ASN A 53 22.65 7.72 12.41
CA ASN A 53 23.63 7.31 13.43
C ASN A 53 23.03 6.55 14.63
N THR A 54 21.91 5.84 14.44
CA THR A 54 21.32 4.96 15.46
C THR A 54 21.19 3.54 14.93
N ILE A 55 21.18 2.56 15.84
CA ILE A 55 20.83 1.17 15.50
C ILE A 55 19.32 1.04 15.71
N PRO A 56 18.54 0.76 14.64
CA PRO A 56 17.10 0.64 14.77
C PRO A 56 16.72 -0.64 15.52
N ASP A 57 15.51 -0.64 16.08
CA ASP A 57 14.94 -1.84 16.67
C ASP A 57 14.86 -2.98 15.63
N LYS A 58 15.36 -4.17 16.02
CA LYS A 58 15.44 -5.32 15.11
C LYS A 58 14.06 -5.80 14.66
N SER A 59 13.05 -5.71 15.53
CA SER A 59 11.68 -6.14 15.20
C SER A 59 11.05 -5.20 14.18
N LEU A 60 11.28 -3.88 14.29
CA LEU A 60 10.88 -2.90 13.28
C LEU A 60 11.53 -3.20 11.93
N VAL A 61 12.85 -3.44 11.91
CA VAL A 61 13.56 -3.77 10.67
C VAL A 61 12.95 -5.01 10.02
N ASN A 62 12.79 -6.10 10.78
CA ASN A 62 12.23 -7.35 10.27
C ASN A 62 10.79 -7.17 9.74
N ALA A 63 9.96 -6.40 10.44
CA ALA A 63 8.59 -6.14 10.02
C ALA A 63 8.53 -5.40 8.67
N LEU A 64 9.48 -4.52 8.35
CA LEU A 64 9.56 -3.85 7.05
C LEU A 64 10.01 -4.75 5.90
N TYR A 65 10.59 -5.91 6.20
CA TYR A 65 10.81 -6.96 5.22
C TYR A 65 9.61 -7.91 5.07
N SER A 66 8.55 -7.72 5.87
CA SER A 66 7.25 -8.34 5.59
C SER A 66 6.63 -7.74 4.33
N HIS A 67 5.78 -8.55 3.69
CA HIS A 67 4.90 -8.16 2.59
C HIS A 67 3.44 -8.08 3.04
N SER A 68 3.15 -8.33 4.32
CA SER A 68 1.82 -8.16 4.91
C SER A 68 1.53 -6.68 5.13
N LEU A 69 0.52 -6.16 4.44
CA LEU A 69 0.09 -4.76 4.58
C LEU A 69 -0.33 -4.43 6.01
N GLU A 70 -0.98 -5.36 6.72
CA GLU A 70 -1.38 -5.17 8.12
C GLU A 70 -0.18 -5.05 9.06
N GLN A 71 0.82 -5.94 8.91
CA GLN A 71 2.05 -5.88 9.71
C GLN A 71 2.86 -4.61 9.42
N LEU A 72 2.95 -4.23 8.15
CA LEU A 72 3.61 -3.00 7.74
C LEU A 72 2.90 -1.78 8.32
N MET A 73 1.56 -1.75 8.27
CA MET A 73 0.78 -0.65 8.83
C MET A 73 0.97 -0.55 10.34
N ALA A 74 0.92 -1.67 11.07
CA ALA A 74 1.15 -1.71 12.50
C ALA A 74 2.56 -1.21 12.89
N SER A 75 3.55 -1.43 12.02
CA SER A 75 4.95 -1.03 12.24
C SER A 75 5.28 0.35 11.69
N SER A 76 4.36 0.99 10.95
CA SER A 76 4.58 2.28 10.30
C SER A 76 4.39 3.50 11.21
N GLY A 77 3.82 3.28 12.39
CA GLY A 77 3.39 4.36 13.28
C GLY A 77 2.02 4.95 12.94
N LEU A 78 1.35 4.50 11.86
CA LEU A 78 0.08 5.06 11.38
C LEU A 78 -1.17 4.35 11.92
N LEU A 79 -1.02 3.37 12.81
CA LEU A 79 -2.15 2.58 13.29
C LEU A 79 -3.23 3.41 14.02
N PRO A 80 -2.89 4.42 14.87
CA PRO A 80 -3.88 5.32 15.45
C PRO A 80 -4.65 6.13 14.39
N GLU A 81 -3.95 6.70 13.42
CA GLU A 81 -4.52 7.49 12.33
C GLU A 81 -5.43 6.64 11.45
N LEU A 82 -5.00 5.42 11.11
CA LEU A 82 -5.81 4.47 10.35
C LEU A 82 -7.12 4.18 11.08
N LYS A 83 -7.06 3.91 12.39
CA LYS A 83 -8.26 3.65 13.20
C LYS A 83 -9.21 4.84 13.23
N SER A 84 -8.70 6.07 13.33
CA SER A 84 -9.53 7.27 13.23
C SER A 84 -10.19 7.34 11.85
N ALA A 85 -9.40 7.23 10.78
CA ALA A 85 -9.90 7.32 9.41
C ALA A 85 -10.99 6.27 9.11
N ILE A 86 -10.83 5.02 9.58
CA ILE A 86 -11.86 3.97 9.43
C ILE A 86 -13.15 4.32 10.19
N ASN A 87 -13.05 4.94 11.36
CA ASN A 87 -14.22 5.32 12.16
C ASN A 87 -14.93 6.56 11.58
N ASP A 88 -14.15 7.50 11.05
CA ASP A 88 -14.65 8.78 10.54
C ASP A 88 -15.22 8.64 9.12
N ASP A 89 -14.74 7.66 8.36
CA ASP A 89 -15.10 7.42 6.97
C ASP A 89 -15.31 5.93 6.67
N SER A 90 -16.58 5.54 6.58
CA SER A 90 -16.97 4.16 6.31
C SER A 90 -16.61 3.67 4.91
N ILE A 91 -16.50 4.56 3.92
CA ILE A 91 -16.08 4.21 2.55
C ILE A 91 -14.58 3.91 2.55
N PHE A 92 -13.79 4.76 3.20
CA PHE A 92 -12.37 4.50 3.42
C PHE A 92 -12.16 3.18 4.18
N GLY A 93 -12.95 2.92 5.23
CA GLY A 93 -12.91 1.65 5.95
C GLY A 93 -13.19 0.43 5.07
N ALA A 94 -14.19 0.51 4.18
CA ALA A 94 -14.48 -0.54 3.21
C ALA A 94 -13.33 -0.70 2.20
N ASN A 95 -12.77 0.40 1.70
CA ASN A 95 -11.64 0.40 0.77
C ASN A 95 -10.40 -0.24 1.42
N TRP A 96 -10.09 0.10 2.67
CA TRP A 96 -9.02 -0.55 3.42
C TRP A 96 -9.26 -2.06 3.55
N GLY A 97 -10.49 -2.48 3.85
CA GLY A 97 -10.86 -3.89 3.90
C GLY A 97 -10.77 -4.64 2.56
N VAL A 98 -10.83 -3.95 1.42
CA VAL A 98 -10.52 -4.53 0.10
C VAL A 98 -9.01 -4.64 -0.09
N VAL A 99 -8.28 -3.58 0.22
CA VAL A 99 -6.82 -3.50 0.01
C VAL A 99 -6.07 -4.54 0.84
N THR A 100 -6.45 -4.78 2.09
CA THR A 100 -5.78 -5.75 2.97
C THR A 100 -5.91 -7.20 2.53
N LYS A 101 -6.79 -7.52 1.57
CA LYS A 101 -6.89 -8.86 0.97
C LYS A 101 -5.72 -9.17 0.03
N TRP A 102 -5.03 -8.14 -0.47
CA TRP A 102 -3.85 -8.33 -1.29
C TRP A 102 -2.66 -8.80 -0.46
N ASN A 103 -1.85 -9.68 -1.03
CA ASN A 103 -0.53 -10.05 -0.54
C ASN A 103 0.38 -10.44 -1.71
N GLU A 104 1.67 -10.65 -1.44
CA GLU A 104 2.68 -10.97 -2.46
C GLU A 104 2.41 -12.31 -3.19
N SER A 105 1.67 -13.23 -2.56
CA SER A 105 1.32 -14.52 -3.17
C SER A 105 0.28 -14.37 -4.29
N SER A 106 -0.44 -13.24 -4.36
CA SER A 106 -1.37 -12.92 -5.45
C SER A 106 -0.69 -12.95 -6.84
N ARG A 107 0.64 -12.96 -6.91
CA ARG A 107 1.44 -13.19 -8.12
C ARG A 107 1.25 -14.57 -8.76
N TYR A 108 0.84 -15.57 -7.98
CA TYR A 108 0.66 -16.94 -8.43
C TYR A 108 -0.79 -17.26 -8.78
N GLU A 109 -1.66 -16.25 -8.75
CA GLU A 109 -3.09 -16.36 -9.00
C GLU A 109 -3.46 -15.69 -10.34
N ILE A 110 -4.59 -16.10 -10.90
CA ILE A 110 -5.18 -15.47 -12.08
C ILE A 110 -6.33 -14.59 -11.60
N TRP A 111 -6.24 -13.29 -11.87
CA TRP A 111 -7.25 -12.32 -11.50
C TRP A 111 -8.03 -11.88 -12.72
N ASP A 112 -9.34 -11.80 -12.57
CA ASP A 112 -10.21 -11.21 -13.58
C ASP A 112 -10.17 -9.67 -13.51
N PRO A 113 -10.64 -8.98 -14.59
CA PRO A 113 -10.67 -7.53 -14.62
C PRO A 113 -11.51 -6.87 -13.51
N MET A 114 -12.55 -7.55 -13.00
CA MET A 114 -13.42 -7.00 -11.95
C MET A 114 -12.69 -6.97 -10.62
N ALA A 115 -11.96 -8.03 -10.27
CA ALA A 115 -11.14 -8.08 -9.06
C ALA A 115 -10.03 -7.02 -9.11
N ALA A 116 -9.34 -6.89 -10.26
CA ALA A 116 -8.33 -5.85 -10.47
C ALA A 116 -8.91 -4.44 -10.37
N ALA A 117 -10.05 -4.19 -11.00
CA ALA A 117 -10.74 -2.89 -10.92
C ALA A 117 -11.21 -2.56 -9.50
N SER A 118 -11.70 -3.55 -8.76
CA SER A 118 -12.13 -3.40 -7.37
C SER A 118 -10.96 -2.99 -6.47
N LEU A 119 -9.83 -3.70 -6.55
CA LEU A 119 -8.63 -3.36 -5.79
C LEU A 119 -8.09 -1.98 -6.19
N ILE A 120 -7.92 -1.71 -7.48
CA ILE A 120 -7.42 -0.41 -7.97
C ILE A 120 -8.35 0.73 -7.57
N GLY A 121 -9.67 0.52 -7.63
CA GLY A 121 -10.67 1.47 -7.18
C GLY A 121 -10.48 1.81 -5.70
N ALA A 122 -10.41 0.82 -4.83
CA ALA A 122 -10.19 1.02 -3.39
C ALA A 122 -8.85 1.73 -3.07
N ILE A 123 -7.83 1.52 -3.90
CA ILE A 123 -6.52 2.16 -3.76
C ILE A 123 -6.54 3.61 -4.24
N ALA A 124 -7.08 3.86 -5.43
CA ALA A 124 -6.90 5.11 -6.17
C ALA A 124 -8.05 6.12 -6.04
N GLU A 125 -9.15 5.75 -5.37
CA GLU A 125 -10.30 6.64 -5.18
C GLU A 125 -9.85 8.00 -4.60
N PRO A 126 -10.17 9.15 -5.23
CA PRO A 126 -9.61 10.44 -4.82
C PRO A 126 -9.88 10.88 -3.37
N ASP A 127 -11.07 10.61 -2.84
CA ASP A 127 -11.55 11.16 -1.57
C ASP A 127 -11.42 10.14 -0.43
N HIS A 128 -11.61 8.86 -0.74
CA HIS A 128 -11.73 7.74 0.19
C HIS A 128 -10.72 6.62 -0.09
N GLY A 129 -9.80 6.83 -1.03
CA GLY A 129 -8.82 5.82 -1.43
C GLY A 129 -7.70 5.66 -0.43
N VAL A 130 -7.18 4.44 -0.33
CA VAL A 130 -6.08 4.13 0.59
C VAL A 130 -4.79 4.84 0.18
N PHE A 131 -4.50 4.96 -1.13
CA PHE A 131 -3.26 5.58 -1.59
C PHE A 131 -3.21 7.08 -1.31
N PRO A 132 -4.22 7.91 -1.64
CA PRO A 132 -4.25 9.32 -1.23
C PRO A 132 -4.14 9.52 0.28
N TRP A 133 -4.78 8.66 1.07
CA TRP A 133 -4.68 8.71 2.53
C TRP A 133 -3.24 8.45 3.01
N VAL A 134 -2.61 7.34 2.62
CA VAL A 134 -1.21 7.05 3.02
C VAL A 134 -0.28 8.16 2.52
N LYS A 135 -0.54 8.72 1.35
CA LYS A 135 0.20 9.85 0.76
C LYS A 135 0.11 11.12 1.62
N ASN A 136 -0.94 11.33 2.40
CA ASN A 136 -1.00 12.47 3.34
C ASN A 136 -0.10 12.27 4.57
N HIS A 137 0.36 11.05 4.80
CA HIS A 137 1.18 10.68 5.95
C HIS A 137 2.64 10.43 5.63
N TRP A 138 3.09 10.55 4.37
CA TRP A 138 4.44 10.18 3.94
C TRP A 138 5.50 11.28 4.06
#